data_AF-A0A536KB93-F1
#
_entry.id   AF-A0A536KB93-F1
#
_cell.length_a   1.000
_cell.length_b   1.000
_cell.length_c   1.000
_cell.angle_alpha   90.00
_cell.angle_beta   90.00
_cell.angle_gamma   90.00
#
_symmetry.space_group_name_H-M   'P 1'
#
loop_
_entity.id
_entity.type
_entity.pdbx_description
1 polymer ?
#
loop_
_entity_poly.entity_id
_entity_poly.type
_entity_poly.pdbx_seq_one_letter_code
_entity_poly.pdbx_strand_id
1 'polypeptide(L)' 'MAVAYQTHCDRCGNELVRNAAYCEKCGERTHRARRLVRIAVRVEILLMLLVVAMIMAFAFVFYRQ' A
#
# COMPACT_ATOMS: atom_id res chain seq x y z
N MET A 1 13.63 16.63 7.90
CA MET A 1 12.60 15.60 8.15
C MET A 1 13.29 14.35 8.66
N ALA A 2 13.17 13.99 9.93
CA ALA A 2 13.76 12.75 10.45
C ALA A 2 12.87 11.57 10.03
N VAL A 3 13.30 10.80 9.03
CA VAL A 3 12.62 9.55 8.68
C VAL A 3 12.97 8.53 9.76
N ALA A 4 12.04 8.25 10.66
CA ALA A 4 12.19 7.18 11.65
C ALA A 4 12.32 5.84 10.90
N TYR A 5 13.53 5.27 10.91
CA TYR A 5 13.81 3.98 10.32
C TYR A 5 13.64 2.88 11.38
N GLN A 6 12.98 1.78 11.00
CA GLN A 6 12.83 0.62 11.88
C GLN A 6 14.19 -0.08 12.01
N THR A 7 14.81 0.00 13.19
CA THR A 7 16.10 -0.64 13.45
C THR A 7 15.97 -2.09 13.86
N HIS A 8 14.85 -2.50 14.47
CA HIS A 8 14.62 -3.86 14.99
C HIS A 8 13.28 -4.43 14.54
N CYS A 9 13.23 -5.75 14.38
CA CYS A 9 12.05 -6.45 13.87
C CYS A 9 11.01 -6.60 14.97
N ASP A 10 9.77 -6.18 14.74
CA ASP A 10 8.71 -6.26 15.76
C ASP A 10 8.31 -7.70 16.11
N ARG A 11 8.65 -8.67 15.25
CA ARG A 11 8.30 -10.08 15.45
C ARG A 11 9.38 -10.86 16.18
N CYS A 12 10.64 -10.72 15.77
CA CYS A 12 11.74 -11.54 16.30
C CYS A 12 12.84 -10.74 17.02
N GLY A 13 12.75 -9.41 17.03
CA GLY A 13 13.73 -8.53 17.66
C GLY A 13 15.08 -8.45 16.96
N ASN A 14 15.28 -9.08 15.79
CA ASN A 14 16.54 -8.98 15.05
C ASN A 14 16.77 -7.55 14.58
N GLU A 15 18.01 -7.10 14.59
CA GLU A 15 18.40 -5.85 13.96
C GLU A 15 18.15 -5.95 12.45
N LEU A 16 17.62 -4.89 11.83
CA LEU A 16 17.37 -4.86 10.40
C LEU A 16 18.43 -4.07 9.64
N VAL A 17 18.79 -4.61 8.48
CA VAL A 17 19.55 -3.88 7.47
C VAL A 17 18.76 -2.66 7.02
N ARG A 18 19.43 -1.50 6.87
CA ARG A 18 18.80 -0.26 6.41
C ARG A 18 17.96 -0.46 5.14
N ASN A 19 16.74 0.06 5.19
CA ASN A 19 15.71 -0.03 4.16
C ASN A 19 15.25 -1.46 3.78
N ALA A 20 15.53 -2.47 4.60
CA ALA A 20 15.03 -3.82 4.37
C ALA A 20 13.48 -3.85 4.28
N ALA A 21 12.96 -4.53 3.25
CA ALA A 21 11.52 -4.73 3.08
C ALA A 21 10.99 -5.90 3.93
N TYR A 22 11.87 -6.87 4.23
CA TYR A 22 11.61 -8.06 5.03
C TYR A 22 12.76 -8.26 6.01
N CYS A 23 12.48 -8.86 7.16
CA CYS A 23 13.50 -9.33 8.07
C CYS A 23 14.21 -10.55 7.50
N GLU A 24 15.54 -10.51 7.46
CA GLU A 24 16.43 -11.58 6.99
C GLU A 24 16.39 -12.84 7.87
N LYS A 25 15.98 -12.69 9.14
CA LYS A 25 15.93 -13.80 10.10
C LYS A 25 14.58 -14.51 10.16
N CYS A 26 13.47 -13.77 10.15
CA CYS A 26 12.13 -14.35 10.33
C CYS A 26 11.20 -14.19 9.12
N GLY A 27 11.61 -13.45 8.08
CA GLY A 27 10.80 -13.19 6.89
C GLY A 27 9.66 -12.19 7.08
N GLU A 28 9.49 -11.62 8.28
CA GLU A 28 8.41 -10.68 8.55
C GLU A 28 8.59 -9.38 7.76
N ARG A 29 7.50 -8.88 7.17
CA ARG A 29 7.51 -7.65 6.37
C ARG A 29 7.59 -6.41 7.28
N THR A 30 8.48 -5.47 6.96
CA THR A 30 8.74 -4.28 7.79
C THR A 30 7.59 -3.29 7.77
N HIS A 31 7.51 -2.43 8.78
CA HIS A 31 6.48 -1.38 8.85
C HIS A 31 6.49 -0.47 7.62
N ARG A 32 7.69 -0.11 7.14
CA ARG A 32 7.86 0.69 5.92
C ARG A 32 7.25 -0.01 4.71
N ALA A 33 7.58 -1.28 4.50
CA ALA A 33 7.05 -2.05 3.37
C ALA A 33 5.52 -2.19 3.45
N ARG A 34 4.96 -2.46 4.63
CA ARG A 34 3.48 -2.51 4.82
C ARG A 34 2.81 -1.18 4.49
N ARG A 35 3.42 -0.06 4.89
CA ARG A 35 2.87 1.28 4.65
C ARG A 35 2.85 1.59 3.15
N LEU A 36 3.94 1.31 2.45
CA LEU A 36 4.04 1.52 1.00
C LEU A 36 3.01 0.68 0.24
N VAL A 37 2.89 -0.60 0.58
CA VAL A 37 1.90 -1.50 -0.03
C VAL A 37 0.48 -0.98 0.21
N ARG A 38 0.15 -0.58 1.44
CA ARG A 38 -1.20 -0.04 1.75
C ARG A 38 -1.52 1.23 0.95
N ILE A 39 -0.53 2.10 0.73
CA ILE A 39 -0.71 3.31 -0.08
C ILE A 39 -0.95 2.93 -1.54
N ALA A 40 -0.11 2.06 -2.12
CA ALA A 40 -0.25 1.61 -3.49
C ALA A 40 -1.64 0.98 -3.75
N VAL A 41 -2.04 0.03 -2.91
CA VAL A 41 -3.35 -0.64 -3.01
C VAL A 41 -4.51 0.36 -2.93
N ARG A 42 -4.42 1.35 -2.02
CA ARG A 42 -5.47 2.37 -1.89
C ARG A 42 -5.60 3.24 -3.14
N VAL A 43 -4.48 3.59 -3.77
CA VAL A 43 -4.46 4.37 -5.01
C VAL A 43 -5.05 3.57 -6.17
N GLU A 44 -4.69 2.30 -6.33
CA GLU A 44 -5.26 1.44 -7.37
C GLU A 44 -6.77 1.27 -7.21
N ILE A 45 -7.24 1.00 -5.99
CA ILE A 45 -8.68 0.87 -5.71
C ILE A 45 -9.42 2.18 -6.04
N LEU A 46 -8.87 3.33 -5.66
CA LEU A 46 -9.47 4.64 -5.99
C LEU A 46 -9.57 4.83 -7.51
N LEU A 47 -8.51 4.49 -8.26
CA LEU A 47 -8.50 4.59 -9.71
C LEU A 47 -9.56 3.68 -10.35
N MET A 48 -9.66 2.41 -9.90
CA MET A 48 -10.69 1.49 -10.38
C MET A 48 -12.10 2.02 -10.09
N LEU A 49 -12.35 2.54 -8.88
CA LEU A 49 -13.66 3.12 -8.52
C LEU A 49 -14.02 4.34 -9.37
N LEU A 50 -13.05 5.22 -9.67
CA LEU A 50 -13.26 6.37 -10.54
C LEU A 50 -13.62 5.96 -11.97
N VAL A 51 -12.93 4.95 -12.52
CA VAL A 51 -13.24 4.40 -13.86
C VAL A 51 -14.64 3.81 -13.88
N VAL A 52 -15.00 3.01 -12.87
CA VAL A 52 -16.34 2.42 -12.75
C VAL A 52 -17.42 3.50 -12.63
N ALA A 53 -17.19 4.54 -11.82
CA ALA A 53 -18.11 5.66 -11.69
C ALA A 53 -18.28 6.42 -13.02
N MET A 54 -17.20 6.63 -13.77
CA MET A 54 -17.24 7.25 -15.09
C MET A 54 -18.09 6.43 -16.08
N ILE A 55 -17.90 5.10 -16.11
CA ILE A 55 -18.69 4.21 -16.97
C ILE A 55 -20.16 4.22 -16.57
N MET A 56 -20.47 4.12 -15.27
CA MET A 56 -21.84 4.18 -14.77
C MET A 56 -22.53 5.50 -15.12
N ALA A 57 -21.82 6.63 -14.98
CA ALA A 57 -22.35 7.93 -15.34
C ALA A 57 -22.70 8.01 -16.83
N PHE A 58 -21.82 7.49 -17.69
CA PHE A 58 -22.07 7.43 -19.13
C PHE A 58 -23.27 6.54 -19.45
N ALA A 59 -23.30 5.31 -18.94
CA ALA A 59 -24.42 4.38 -19.15
C ALA A 59 -25.75 4.98 -18.70
N PHE A 60 -25.77 5.70 -17.57
CA PHE A 60 -26.94 6.39 -17.08
C PHE A 60 -27.44 7.48 -18.05
N VAL A 61 -26.55 8.28 -18.62
CA VAL A 61 -26.91 9.30 -19.62
C VAL A 61 -27.52 8.64 -20.86
N PHE A 62 -26.92 7.57 -21.38
CA PHE A 62 -27.46 6.85 -22.55
C PHE A 62 -28.78 6.17 -22.29
N TYR A 63 -29.01 5.65 -21.08
CA TYR A 63 -30.29 5.04 -20.72
C TYR A 63 -31.41 6.07 -20.56
N ARG A 64 -31.06 7.30 -20.16
CA ARG A 64 -32.03 8.40 -19.93
C ARG A 64 -32.38 9.18 -21.19
N GLN A 65 -31.59 9.02 -22.26
CA GLN A 65 -31.85 9.62 -23.58
C GLN A 65 -32.75 8.72 -24.41
#